data_AF-A0A9E0N2T4-F1
#
_entry.id   AF-A0A9E0N2T4-F1
#
_cell.length_a   1.000
_cell.length_b   1.000
_cell.length_c   1.000
_cell.angle_alpha   90.00
_cell.angle_beta   90.00
_cell.angle_gamma   90.00
#
_symmetry.space_group_name_H-M   'P 1'
#
loop_
_entity.id
_entity.type
_entity.pdbx_description
1 polymer ?
#
loop_
_entity_poly.entity_id
_entity_poly.type
_entity_poly.pdbx_seq_one_letter_code
_entity_poly.pdbx_strand_id
1 'polypeptide(L)' 'MVRQDCGSCHGMTLTGGLGPPLTPTALAGKPLDSLVATIYHGRHGTPMPGWKGMISEADARWIAEQLIVGFPTE' A
#
# COMPACT_ATOMS: atom_id res chain seq x y z
N MET A 1 -4.06 6.36 -9.56
CA MET A 1 -4.23 4.99 -9.07
C MET A 1 -3.90 4.95 -7.58
N VAL A 2 -2.65 4.73 -7.15
CA VAL A 2 -2.29 4.56 -5.71
C VAL A 2 -2.93 5.57 -4.74
N ARG A 3 -2.84 6.89 -5.00
CA ARG A 3 -3.46 7.90 -4.12
C ARG A 3 -4.99 7.82 -4.05
N GLN A 4 -5.66 7.48 -5.14
CA GLN A 4 -7.12 7.39 -5.20
C GLN A 4 -7.61 6.07 -4.58
N ASP A 5 -6.96 4.98 -4.95
CA ASP A 5 -7.35 3.63 -4.57
C ASP A 5 -6.97 3.31 -3.12
N CYS A 6 -5.72 3.59 -2.74
CA CYS A 6 -5.22 3.34 -1.39
C CYS A 6 -5.58 4.49 -0.43
N GLY A 7 -5.59 5.74 -0.92
CA GLY A 7 -5.82 6.91 -0.08
C GLY A 7 -7.24 7.01 0.48
N SER A 8 -8.20 6.33 -0.12
CA SER A 8 -9.57 6.20 0.41
C SER A 8 -9.60 5.68 1.86
N CYS A 9 -8.68 4.77 2.23
CA CYS A 9 -8.52 4.28 3.59
C CYS A 9 -7.27 4.85 4.29
N HIS A 10 -6.17 5.01 3.55
CA HIS A 10 -4.87 5.38 4.11
C HIS A 10 -4.59 6.90 4.07
N GLY A 11 -5.61 7.70 3.75
CA GLY A 11 -5.51 9.14 3.56
C GLY A 11 -4.99 9.51 2.17
N MET A 12 -5.51 10.58 1.57
CA MET A 12 -5.09 11.04 0.23
C MET A 12 -3.60 11.42 0.17
N THR A 13 -3.03 11.76 1.32
CA THR A 13 -1.59 12.03 1.55
C THR A 13 -0.81 10.81 2.06
N LEU A 14 -1.46 9.64 2.18
CA LEU A 14 -0.91 8.38 2.70
C LEU A 14 -0.45 8.43 4.17
N THR A 15 -0.89 9.46 4.91
CA THR A 15 -0.53 9.69 6.31
C THR A 15 -1.42 8.92 7.30
N GLY A 16 -2.32 8.07 6.82
CA GLY A 16 -3.24 7.27 7.63
C GLY A 16 -4.65 7.87 7.71
N GLY A 17 -5.58 7.06 8.18
CA GLY A 17 -6.99 7.38 8.32
C GLY A 17 -7.72 6.19 8.95
N LEU A 18 -8.61 5.55 8.18
CA LEU A 18 -9.19 4.25 8.56
C LEU A 18 -8.14 3.14 8.55
N GLY A 19 -7.21 3.20 7.59
CA GLY A 19 -6.03 2.35 7.52
C GLY A 19 -4.79 3.01 8.13
N PRO A 20 -3.75 2.22 8.45
CA PRO A 20 -2.48 2.76 8.96
C PRO A 20 -1.78 3.65 7.92
N PRO A 21 -0.86 4.54 8.31
CA PRO A 21 -0.05 5.29 7.36
C PRO A 21 0.75 4.37 6.43
N LEU A 22 0.91 4.79 5.17
CA LEU A 22 1.74 4.15 4.15
C LEU A 22 2.93 5.04 3.75
N THR A 23 3.38 5.90 4.66
CA THR A 23 4.56 6.74 4.45
C THR A 23 5.85 5.92 4.54
N PRO A 24 6.96 6.37 3.94
CA PRO A 24 8.26 5.72 4.07
C PRO A 24 8.64 5.41 5.52
N THR A 25 8.43 6.37 6.42
CA THR A 25 8.69 6.21 7.86
C THR A 25 7.82 5.11 8.49
N ALA A 26 6.54 5.03 8.13
CA ALA A 26 5.63 4.01 8.66
C ALA A 26 5.93 2.60 8.12
N LEU A 27 6.50 2.52 6.91
CA LEU A 27 6.89 1.28 6.26
C LEU A 27 8.35 0.87 6.55
N ALA A 28 9.11 1.72 7.24
CA ALA A 28 10.50 1.45 7.58
C ALA A 28 10.68 0.10 8.28
N GLY A 29 11.63 -0.71 7.79
CA GLY A 29 11.93 -2.04 8.31
C GLY A 29 10.93 -3.14 7.94
N LYS A 30 9.85 -2.84 7.20
CA LYS A 30 8.95 -3.88 6.68
C LYS A 30 9.59 -4.54 5.44
N PRO A 31 9.66 -5.88 5.37
CA PRO A 31 10.17 -6.57 4.18
C PRO A 31 9.32 -6.25 2.96
N LEU A 32 9.97 -5.97 1.82
CA LEU A 32 9.29 -5.68 0.56
C LEU A 32 8.27 -6.78 0.22
N ASP A 33 8.67 -8.04 0.26
CA ASP A 33 7.80 -9.18 -0.09
C ASP A 33 6.56 -9.28 0.83
N SER A 34 6.65 -8.82 2.08
CA SER A 34 5.49 -8.75 2.98
C SER A 34 4.51 -7.64 2.56
N LEU A 35 5.03 -6.51 2.08
CA LEU A 35 4.21 -5.44 1.51
C LEU A 35 3.56 -5.88 0.20
N VAL A 36 4.30 -6.56 -0.67
CA VAL A 36 3.76 -7.15 -1.91
C VAL A 36 2.64 -8.12 -1.59
N ALA A 37 2.86 -9.07 -0.68
CA ALA A 37 1.84 -10.02 -0.26
C ALA A 37 0.61 -9.33 0.34
N THR A 38 0.81 -8.26 1.14
CA THR A 38 -0.29 -7.46 1.70
C THR A 38 -1.11 -6.79 0.59
N ILE A 39 -0.48 -6.19 -0.41
CA ILE A 39 -1.17 -5.52 -1.52
C ILE A 39 -1.88 -6.56 -2.39
N TYR A 40 -1.18 -7.64 -2.74
CA TYR A 40 -1.67 -8.63 -3.69
C TYR A 40 -2.78 -9.52 -3.11
N HIS A 41 -2.61 -9.98 -1.87
CA HIS A 41 -3.54 -10.91 -1.21
C HIS A 41 -4.45 -10.28 -0.17
N GLY A 42 -4.16 -9.04 0.26
CA GLY A 42 -4.88 -8.41 1.36
C GLY A 42 -4.42 -8.95 2.71
N ARG A 43 -5.19 -8.64 3.77
CA ARG A 43 -4.95 -9.18 5.12
C ARG A 43 -6.24 -9.77 5.67
N HIS A 44 -6.24 -11.10 5.82
CA HIS A 44 -7.37 -11.83 6.39
C HIS A 44 -7.76 -11.29 7.77
N GLY A 45 -9.06 -11.15 8.01
CA GLY A 45 -9.58 -10.59 9.26
C GLY A 45 -9.43 -9.06 9.39
N THR A 46 -9.04 -8.36 8.32
CA THR A 46 -8.98 -6.89 8.29
C THR A 46 -9.73 -6.33 7.08
N PRO A 47 -10.08 -5.04 7.08
CA PRO A 47 -10.66 -4.39 5.91
C PRO A 47 -9.71 -4.24 4.71
N MET A 48 -8.41 -4.56 4.84
CA MET A 48 -7.42 -4.42 3.75
C MET A 48 -7.64 -5.51 2.68
N PRO A 49 -8.22 -5.18 1.51
CA PRO A 49 -8.54 -6.18 0.49
C PRO A 49 -7.28 -6.56 -0.30
N GLY A 50 -7.33 -7.72 -0.95
CA GLY A 50 -6.32 -8.12 -1.93
C GLY A 50 -6.64 -7.59 -3.32
N TRP A 51 -5.61 -7.16 -4.05
CA TRP A 51 -5.72 -6.57 -5.38
C TRP A 51 -5.47 -7.55 -6.53
N LYS A 52 -5.21 -8.84 -6.26
CA LYS A 52 -4.92 -9.87 -7.27
C LYS A 52 -5.96 -10.05 -8.39
N GLY A 53 -7.20 -9.57 -8.20
CA GLY A 53 -8.23 -9.57 -9.23
C GLY A 53 -8.17 -8.39 -10.20
N MET A 54 -7.31 -7.39 -9.93
CA MET A 54 -7.22 -6.13 -10.67
C MET A 54 -5.81 -5.83 -11.16
N ILE A 55 -4.77 -6.30 -10.46
CA ILE A 55 -3.36 -6.04 -10.79
C ILE A 55 -2.55 -7.32 -10.79
N SER A 56 -1.40 -7.31 -11.48
CA SER A 56 -0.42 -8.39 -11.41
C SER A 56 0.42 -8.32 -10.12
N GLU A 57 1.14 -9.40 -9.79
CA GLU A 57 2.08 -9.39 -8.67
C GLU A 57 3.25 -8.42 -8.92
N ALA A 58 3.66 -8.24 -10.18
CA ALA A 58 4.67 -7.26 -10.58
C ALA A 58 4.19 -5.83 -10.31
N ASP A 59 2.92 -5.52 -10.58
CA ASP A 59 2.34 -4.21 -10.24
C ASP A 59 2.30 -4.01 -8.72
N ALA A 60 1.91 -5.04 -7.96
CA ALA A 60 1.91 -4.98 -6.50
C ALA A 60 3.32 -4.73 -5.94
N ARG A 61 4.34 -5.35 -6.56
CA ARG A 61 5.75 -5.09 -6.23
C ARG A 61 6.14 -3.65 -6.52
N TRP A 62 5.84 -3.16 -7.71
CA TRP A 62 6.14 -1.78 -8.08
C TRP A 62 5.48 -0.79 -7.11
N ILE A 63 4.21 -0.98 -6.75
CA ILE A 63 3.50 -0.14 -5.77
C ILE A 63 4.23 -0.17 -4.41
N ALA A 64 4.62 -1.35 -3.91
CA ALA A 64 5.32 -1.48 -2.65
C ALA A 64 6.67 -0.74 -2.65
N GLU A 65 7.44 -0.86 -3.74
CA GLU A 65 8.70 -0.13 -3.92
C GLU A 65 8.47 1.39 -3.92
N GLN A 66 7.46 1.88 -4.63
CA GLN A 66 7.12 3.30 -4.63
C GLN A 66 6.66 3.81 -3.26
N LEU A 67 5.91 3.02 -2.49
CA LEU A 67 5.51 3.39 -1.13
C LEU A 67 6.71 3.49 -0.16
N ILE A 68 7.69 2.60 -0.31
CA ILE A 68 8.94 2.65 0.47
C ILE A 68 9.74 3.92 0.16
N VAL A 69 9.85 4.30 -1.12
CA VAL A 69 10.54 5.52 -1.54
C VAL A 69 9.75 6.78 -1.14
N GLY A 70 8.42 6.69 -1.21
CA GLY A 70 7.48 7.78 -0.96
C GLY A 70 6.98 8.41 -2.25
N PHE A 71 5.70 8.81 -2.25
CA PHE A 71 5.10 9.56 -3.35
C PHE A 71 5.27 11.06 -3.12
N PRO A 72 5.60 11.86 -4.17
CA PRO A 72 5.69 13.31 -4.06
C PRO A 72 4.37 13.86 -3.53
N THR A 73 4.41 14.68 -2.48
CA THR A 73 3.28 15.54 -2.11
C THR A 73 3.08 16.52 -3.26
N GLU A 74 1.96 16.43 -3.96
CA GLU A 74 1.54 17.49 -4.88
C GLU A 74 1.49 18.84 -4.15
#